data_AF-A0A414Q509-F1
#
_entry.id   AF-A0A414Q509-F1
#
_cell.length_a   1.000
_cell.length_b   1.000
_cell.length_c   1.000
_cell.angle_alpha   90.00
_cell.angle_beta   90.00
_cell.angle_gamma   90.00
#
_symmetry.space_group_name_H-M   'P 1'
#
loop_
_entity.id
_entity.type
_entity.pdbx_description
1 polymer ?
#
loop_
_entity_poly.entity_id
_entity_poly.type
_entity_poly.pdbx_seq_one_letter_code
_entity_poly.pdbx_strand_id
1 'polypeptide(L)' 'MWERKWLTIEEAAAYSGIGRTKLRELSNQAGCPFAIWIGNKIHIVRERLDKYIDKQFRI' A
#
# COMPACT_ATOMS: atom_id res chain seq x y z
N MET A 1 -13.88 13.30 12.20
CA MET A 1 -12.45 13.04 12.46
C MET A 1 -11.78 12.82 11.11
N TRP A 2 -10.85 13.68 10.72
CA TRP A 2 -10.27 13.72 9.37
C TRP A 2 -9.23 12.60 9.18
N GLU A 3 -9.68 11.40 8.82
CA GLU A 3 -8.81 10.23 8.62
C GLU A 3 -8.00 10.37 7.32
N ARG A 4 -6.76 10.83 7.39
CA ARG A 4 -5.79 10.58 6.32
C ARG A 4 -5.46 9.08 6.32
N LYS A 5 -6.22 8.28 5.57
CA LYS A 5 -6.10 6.80 5.49
C LYS A 5 -4.96 6.30 4.59
N TRP A 6 -4.12 7.18 4.08
CA TRP A 6 -3.05 6.86 3.14
C TRP A 6 -1.67 7.18 3.73
N LEU A 7 -0.75 6.25 3.55
CA LEU A 7 0.63 6.26 4.02
C LEU A 7 1.56 6.40 2.82
N THR A 8 2.76 6.93 3.03
CA THR A 8 3.80 6.89 2.00
C THR A 8 4.34 5.46 1.81
N ILE A 9 5.06 5.19 0.71
CA ILE A 9 5.71 3.88 0.50
C ILE A 9 6.66 3.53 1.65
N GLU A 10 7.35 4.52 2.23
CA GLU A 10 8.26 4.29 3.35
C GLU A 10 7.52 3.89 4.63
N GLU A 11 6.45 4.59 4.97
CA GLU A 11 5.62 4.25 6.13
C GLU A 11 4.91 2.91 5.93
N ALA A 12 4.38 2.64 4.74
CA ALA A 12 3.76 1.36 4.41
C ALA A 12 4.76 0.21 4.50
N ALA A 13 6.01 0.42 4.06
CA ALA A 13 7.07 -0.59 4.16
C ALA A 13 7.41 -0.92 5.61
N ALA A 14 7.49 0.10 6.47
CA ALA A 14 7.73 -0.10 7.90
C ALA A 14 6.53 -0.74 8.60
N TYR A 15 5.30 -0.41 8.17
CA TYR A 15 4.07 -0.93 8.77
C TYR A 15 3.79 -2.38 8.40
N SER A 16 3.83 -2.74 7.11
CA SER A 16 3.55 -4.12 6.67
C SER A 16 4.76 -5.04 6.67
N GLY A 17 5.96 -4.51 6.89
CA GLY A 17 7.21 -5.24 6.70
C GLY A 17 7.49 -5.63 5.24
N ILE A 18 6.76 -5.05 4.27
CA ILE A 18 6.97 -5.32 2.85
C ILE A 18 8.05 -4.37 2.33
N GLY A 19 9.09 -4.92 1.70
CA GLY A 19 10.18 -4.11 1.15
C GLY A 19 9.69 -3.03 0.17
N ARG A 20 10.34 -1.86 0.21
CA ARG A 20 10.02 -0.70 -0.64
C ARG A 20 10.02 -1.05 -2.13
N THR A 21 10.96 -1.90 -2.56
CA THR A 21 11.05 -2.41 -3.94
C THR A 21 9.78 -3.17 -4.32
N LYS A 22 9.35 -4.09 -3.45
CA LYS A 22 8.13 -4.89 -3.64
C LYS A 22 6.89 -4.01 -3.68
N LEU A 23 6.77 -3.01 -2.79
CA LEU A 23 5.68 -2.04 -2.83
C LEU A 23 5.69 -1.22 -4.12
N ARG A 24 6.87 -0.83 -4.61
CA ARG A 24 7.01 -0.13 -5.90
C ARG A 24 6.57 -1.01 -7.06
N GLU A 25 7.05 -2.24 -7.16
CA GLU A 25 6.65 -3.20 -8.19
C GLU A 25 5.15 -3.43 -8.18
N LEU A 26 4.58 -3.69 -6.99
CA LEU A 26 3.14 -3.87 -6.82
C LEU A 26 2.39 -2.61 -7.22
N SER A 27 2.84 -1.42 -6.82
CA SER A 27 2.21 -0.15 -7.20
C SER A 27 2.32 0.18 -8.70
N ASN A 28 3.30 -0.42 -9.38
CA ASN A 28 3.53 -0.28 -10.82
C ASN A 28 2.74 -1.32 -11.63
N GLN A 29 2.28 -2.41 -11.00
CA GLN A 29 1.29 -3.28 -11.64
C GLN A 29 -0.01 -2.52 -11.88
N ALA A 30 -0.42 -2.48 -13.15
CA ALA A 30 -1.71 -1.95 -13.54
C ALA A 30 -2.83 -2.70 -12.81
N GLY A 31 -3.60 -1.98 -11.97
CA GLY A 31 -4.70 -2.56 -11.18
C GLY A 31 -4.37 -2.87 -9.72
N CYS A 32 -3.26 -2.37 -9.18
CA CYS A 32 -2.94 -2.59 -7.78
C CYS A 32 -4.00 -1.99 -6.85
N PRO A 33 -4.68 -2.79 -6.01
CA PRO A 33 -5.78 -2.29 -5.22
C PRO A 33 -5.27 -1.36 -4.12
N PHE A 34 -4.10 -1.58 -3.52
CA PHE A 34 -3.68 -0.83 -2.33
C PHE A 34 -2.87 0.44 -2.59
N ALA A 35 -2.36 0.64 -3.80
CA ALA A 35 -1.65 1.85 -4.19
C ALA A 35 -2.60 2.82 -4.91
N ILE A 36 -2.59 4.08 -4.49
CA ILE A 36 -3.33 5.17 -5.13
C ILE A 36 -2.33 6.23 -5.62
N TRP A 37 -2.56 6.72 -6.82
CA TRP A 37 -1.80 7.84 -7.38
C TRP A 37 -2.53 9.13 -7.03
N ILE A 38 -1.89 9.98 -6.22
CA ILE A 38 -2.38 11.33 -5.91
C ILE A 38 -1.44 12.31 -6.61
N GLY A 39 -1.86 12.80 -7.77
CA GLY A 39 -0.99 13.59 -8.66
C GLY A 39 0.18 12.75 -9.17
N ASN A 40 1.41 13.21 -8.90
CA ASN A 40 2.65 12.52 -9.30
C ASN A 40 3.27 11.66 -8.17
N LYS A 41 2.54 11.44 -7.07
CA LYS A 41 3.03 10.69 -5.90
C LYS A 41 2.17 9.48 -5.62
N ILE A 42 2.83 8.35 -5.42
CA ILE A 42 2.20 7.10 -5.00
C ILE A 42 1.98 7.13 -3.49
N HIS A 43 0.75 6.85 -3.09
CA HIS A 43 0.37 6.64 -1.69
C HIS A 43 -0.24 5.26 -1.53
N ILE A 44 -0.09 4.67 -0.35
CA ILE A 44 -0.59 3.35 -0.01
C ILE A 44 -1.74 3.50 0.97
N VAL A 45 -2.91 2.96 0.64
CA VAL A 45 -4.07 3.00 1.54
C VAL A 45 -3.94 1.88 2.56
N ARG A 46 -3.86 2.22 3.85
CA ARG A 46 -3.68 1.25 4.94
C ARG A 46 -4.72 0.14 4.90
N GLU A 47 -6.00 0.49 4.77
CA GLU A 47 -7.11 -0.48 4.76
C GLU A 47 -7.01 -1.48 3.58
N ARG A 48 -6.52 -1.01 2.42
CA ARG A 48 -6.37 -1.87 1.25
C ARG A 48 -5.12 -2.74 1.36
N LEU A 49 -4.06 -2.24 1.99
CA LEU A 49 -2.86 -3.01 2.31
C LEU A 49 -3.19 -4.11 3.32
N ASP A 50 -3.98 -3.80 4.34
CA ASP A 50 -4.45 -4.75 5.36
C ASP A 50 -5.26 -5.89 4.72
N LYS A 51 -6.23 -5.54 3.85
CA LYS A 51 -6.98 -6.52 3.04
C LYS A 51 -6.07 -7.36 2.13
N TYR A 52 -5.00 -6.78 1.60
CA TYR A 52 -4.05 -7.51 0.76
C TYR A 52 -3.24 -8.52 1.57
N ILE A 53 -2.76 -8.13 2.76
CA ILE A 53 -2.04 -9.00 3.69
C ILE A 53 -2.97 -10.10 4.19
N ASP A 54 -4.19 -9.79 4.63
CA ASP A 54 -5.19 -10.77 5.04
C ASP A 54 -5.43 -11.81 3.94
N LYS A 55 -5.63 -11.35 2.69
CA LYS A 55 -5.81 -12.25 1.54
C LYS A 55 -4.58 -13.11 1.22
N GLN A 56 -3.36 -12.62 1.47
CA GLN A 56 -2.12 -13.37 1.21
C GLN A 56 -1.73 -14.31 2.35
N PHE A 57 -2.06 -13.97 3.60
CA PHE A 57 -1.72 -14.74 4.79
C PHE A 57 -2.88 -15.61 5.31
N ARG A 58 -4.03 -15.63 4.64
CA ARG A 58 -5.12 -16.55 4.96
C ARG A 58 -4.72 -17.99 4.62
N ILE A 59 -4.14 -18.64 5.62
CA ILE A 59 -3.92 -20.09 5.70
C ILE A 59 -5.19 -20.77 6.23
#